data_AF-A0A1V0DRN0-F1
#
_entry.id   AF-A0A1V0DRN0-F1
#
_cell.length_a   1.000
_cell.length_b   1.000
_cell.length_c   1.000
_cell.angle_alpha   90.00
_cell.angle_beta   90.00
_cell.angle_gamma   90.00
#
_symmetry.space_group_name_H-M   'P 1'
#
loop_
_entity.id
_entity.type
_entity.pdbx_description
1 polymer ?
#
loop_
_entity_poly.entity_id
_entity_poly.type
_entity_poly.pdbx_seq_one_letter_code
_entity_poly.pdbx_strand_id
1 'polypeptide(L)'
;MKLLTTAILSSAIALSSMAAAAGTDNPTVAKKTVSYVCQQGKKVKVTYGFNKQGLTTYASAVINGKRVQMPVNLDKSDNVETFYGKEGGYVLGTGVMDGKSYRKQPIMITAPDNQIVFKDCSPR
;
A
#
# COMPACT_ATOMS: atom_id res chain seq x y z
N MET A 1 -1.57 -66.81 4.68
CA MET A 1 -0.55 -65.92 5.27
C MET A 1 0.38 -65.42 4.17
N LYS A 2 0.24 -64.16 3.75
CA LYS A 2 1.31 -63.14 3.63
C LYS A 2 0.81 -62.01 2.74
N LEU A 3 0.54 -60.89 3.43
CA LEU A 3 0.30 -59.56 2.89
C LEU A 3 1.57 -59.06 2.18
N LEU A 4 1.42 -58.39 1.04
CA LEU A 4 2.42 -57.42 0.58
C LEU A 4 1.70 -56.18 0.02
N THR A 5 1.67 -55.18 0.89
CA THR A 5 1.38 -53.77 0.68
C THR A 5 2.50 -53.12 -0.14
N THR A 6 2.14 -52.27 -1.10
CA THR A 6 3.04 -51.24 -1.64
C THR A 6 2.35 -49.89 -1.57
N ALA A 7 2.86 -49.06 -0.65
CA ALA A 7 2.50 -47.67 -0.49
C ALA A 7 3.16 -46.84 -1.60
N ILE A 8 2.38 -46.02 -2.30
CA ILE A 8 2.90 -45.02 -3.23
C ILE A 8 3.06 -43.72 -2.42
N LEU A 9 4.31 -43.38 -2.11
CA LEU A 9 4.69 -42.04 -1.68
C LEU A 9 4.57 -41.09 -2.88
N SER A 10 3.67 -40.10 -2.80
CA SER A 10 3.69 -38.94 -3.68
C SER A 10 3.96 -37.69 -2.86
N SER A 11 5.10 -37.10 -3.17
CA SER A 11 5.79 -36.00 -2.50
C SER A 11 4.99 -34.70 -2.49
N ALA A 12 5.23 -33.94 -1.42
CA ALA A 12 4.67 -32.61 -1.15
C ALA A 12 5.01 -31.58 -2.24
N ILE A 13 4.02 -30.79 -2.63
CA ILE A 13 4.25 -29.49 -3.28
C ILE A 13 4.13 -28.45 -2.16
N ALA A 14 5.29 -27.98 -1.70
CA ALA A 14 5.39 -26.84 -0.83
C ALA A 14 4.77 -25.62 -1.55
N LEU A 15 3.63 -25.14 -1.05
CA LEU A 15 3.15 -23.81 -1.39
C LEU A 15 4.17 -22.83 -0.83
N SER A 16 4.95 -22.26 -1.74
CA SER A 16 5.93 -21.21 -1.52
C SER A 16 5.41 -20.19 -0.51
N SER A 17 6.09 -20.12 0.62
CA SER A 17 6.01 -19.05 1.60
C SER A 17 5.98 -17.72 0.86
N MET A 18 4.87 -16.98 1.03
CA MET A 18 4.84 -15.56 0.71
C MET A 18 6.02 -14.94 1.45
N ALA A 19 7.01 -14.44 0.71
CA ALA A 19 8.09 -13.67 1.29
C ALA A 19 7.46 -12.47 2.00
N ALA A 20 7.31 -12.57 3.32
CA ALA A 20 7.08 -11.42 4.17
C ALA A 20 8.30 -10.53 3.97
N ALA A 21 8.10 -9.40 3.29
CA ALA A 21 9.13 -8.41 3.09
C ALA A 21 9.78 -8.12 4.45
N ALA A 22 11.09 -8.34 4.51
CA ALA A 22 11.90 -8.12 5.70
C ALA A 22 11.83 -6.64 6.13
N GLY A 23 11.59 -6.44 7.43
CA GLY A 23 12.13 -5.32 8.22
C GLY A 23 11.46 -3.96 8.09
N THR A 24 10.50 -3.68 8.98
CA THR A 24 10.61 -2.53 9.89
C THR A 24 9.96 -2.94 11.21
N ASP A 25 10.55 -2.61 12.35
CA ASP A 25 9.98 -2.81 13.70
C ASP A 25 8.73 -1.95 13.97
N ASN A 26 7.99 -1.62 12.92
CA ASN A 26 6.91 -0.67 12.90
C ASN A 26 5.65 -1.27 12.27
N PRO A 27 5.09 -2.33 12.88
CA PRO A 27 4.00 -3.09 12.29
C PRO A 27 2.76 -2.22 12.12
N THR A 28 2.05 -2.44 11.02
CA THR A 28 0.72 -1.85 10.83
C THR A 28 -0.25 -2.50 11.80
N VAL A 29 -0.86 -1.71 12.69
CA VAL A 29 -1.84 -2.16 13.68
C VAL A 29 -3.25 -1.68 13.38
N ALA A 30 -3.40 -0.66 12.52
CA ALA A 30 -4.70 -0.14 12.11
C ALA A 30 -4.71 0.23 10.63
N LYS A 31 -5.90 0.27 10.04
CA LYS A 31 -6.13 0.71 8.65
C LYS A 31 -7.30 1.69 8.62
N LYS A 32 -7.17 2.78 7.87
CA LYS A 32 -8.25 3.77 7.66
C LYS A 32 -8.34 4.12 6.19
N THR A 33 -9.56 4.32 5.69
CA THR A 33 -9.80 4.65 4.28
C THR A 33 -10.36 6.06 4.15
N VAL A 34 -9.88 6.80 3.15
CA VAL A 34 -10.38 8.12 2.76
C VAL A 34 -10.82 8.06 1.30
N SER A 35 -11.97 8.64 1.00
CA SER A 35 -12.44 8.81 -0.37
C SER A 35 -12.07 10.21 -0.84
N TYR A 36 -11.54 10.33 -2.04
CA TYR A 36 -11.11 11.59 -2.62
C TYR A 36 -11.87 11.90 -3.90
N VAL A 37 -12.07 13.20 -4.16
CA VAL A 37 -12.50 13.74 -5.44
C VAL A 37 -11.33 14.55 -6.00
N CYS A 38 -10.99 14.28 -7.25
CA CYS A 38 -9.85 14.87 -7.94
C CYS A 38 -10.32 15.73 -9.10
N GLN A 39 -9.38 16.44 -9.73
CA GLN A 39 -9.63 17.09 -11.01
C GLN A 39 -10.18 16.11 -12.05
N GLN A 40 -10.88 16.66 -13.06
CA GLN A 40 -11.58 15.90 -14.11
C GLN A 40 -12.68 14.97 -13.56
N GLY A 41 -13.18 15.22 -12.34
CA GLY A 41 -14.24 14.43 -11.72
C GLY A 41 -13.79 13.01 -11.31
N LYS A 42 -12.50 12.71 -11.39
CA LYS A 42 -11.95 11.40 -10.99
C LYS A 42 -12.13 11.19 -9.48
N LYS A 43 -12.27 9.92 -9.08
CA LYS A 43 -12.45 9.53 -7.69
C LYS A 43 -11.52 8.38 -7.36
N VAL A 44 -10.94 8.42 -6.17
CA VAL A 44 -10.08 7.34 -5.66
C VAL A 44 -10.35 7.11 -4.18
N LYS A 45 -10.33 5.85 -3.76
CA LYS A 45 -10.34 5.48 -2.34
C LYS A 45 -8.95 5.01 -1.97
N VAL A 46 -8.36 5.65 -0.96
CA VAL A 46 -7.04 5.28 -0.46
C VAL A 46 -7.16 4.75 0.97
N THR A 47 -6.66 3.54 1.19
CA THR A 47 -6.51 2.95 2.52
C THR A 47 -5.09 3.16 3.00
N TYR A 48 -4.94 3.83 4.14
CA TYR A 48 -3.67 4.01 4.83
C TYR A 48 -3.53 3.00 5.97
N GLY A 49 -2.37 2.36 6.05
CA GLY A 49 -1.95 1.61 7.23
C GLY A 49 -1.32 2.53 8.26
N PHE A 50 -1.52 2.26 9.55
CA PHE A 50 -0.96 3.00 10.67
C PHE A 50 -0.26 2.08 11.65
N ASN A 51 0.87 2.53 12.20
CA ASN A 51 1.54 1.90 13.33
C ASN A 51 0.92 2.31 14.68
N LYS A 52 1.50 1.83 15.79
CA LYS A 52 1.01 2.13 17.15
C LYS A 52 1.15 3.61 17.52
N GLN A 53 2.11 4.31 16.93
CA GLN A 53 2.39 5.73 17.12
C GLN A 53 1.45 6.63 16.30
N GLY A 54 0.60 6.05 15.45
CA GLY A 54 -0.31 6.80 14.60
C GLY A 54 0.34 7.40 13.35
N LEU A 55 1.54 6.97 12.98
CA LEU A 55 2.18 7.31 11.72
C LEU A 55 1.78 6.30 10.64
N THR A 56 1.71 6.78 9.40
CA THR A 56 1.34 5.95 8.26
C THR A 56 2.47 5.03 7.80
N THR A 57 2.14 3.78 7.48
CA THR A 57 3.11 2.75 7.04
C THR A 57 3.00 2.44 5.55
N TYR A 58 1.82 2.62 4.95
CA TYR A 58 1.58 2.46 3.52
C TYR A 58 0.30 3.18 3.09
N ALA A 59 0.16 3.40 1.79
CA ALA A 59 -1.08 3.75 1.10
C ALA A 59 -1.48 2.64 0.12
N SER A 60 -2.77 2.39 -0.07
CA SER A 60 -3.26 1.42 -1.05
C SER A 60 -4.53 1.92 -1.74
N ALA A 61 -4.58 1.77 -3.06
CA ALA A 61 -5.71 2.16 -3.89
C ALA A 61 -5.96 1.12 -4.99
N VAL A 62 -7.16 1.11 -5.55
CA VAL A 62 -7.43 0.36 -6.80
C VAL A 62 -7.25 1.33 -7.96
N ILE A 63 -6.29 1.03 -8.84
CA ILE A 63 -5.96 1.81 -10.03
C ILE A 63 -6.06 0.89 -11.23
N ASN A 64 -6.86 1.27 -12.24
CA ASN A 64 -7.13 0.44 -13.42
C ASN A 64 -7.56 -1.01 -13.07
N GLY A 65 -8.44 -1.14 -12.08
CA GLY A 65 -8.97 -2.44 -11.61
C GLY A 65 -8.01 -3.27 -10.76
N LYS A 66 -6.76 -2.85 -10.58
CA LYS A 66 -5.76 -3.58 -9.78
C LYS A 66 -5.48 -2.88 -8.46
N ARG A 67 -5.41 -3.63 -7.37
CA ARG A 67 -4.96 -3.10 -6.07
C ARG A 67 -3.46 -2.83 -6.14
N VAL A 68 -3.11 -1.57 -5.92
CA VAL A 68 -1.73 -1.11 -5.79
C VAL A 68 -1.48 -0.84 -4.30
N GLN A 69 -0.36 -1.32 -3.78
CA GLN A 69 0.11 -1.03 -2.43
C GLN A 69 1.44 -0.29 -2.52
N MET A 70 1.50 0.85 -1.85
CA MET A 70 2.60 1.80 -1.89
C MET A 70 3.10 1.96 -0.45
N PRO A 71 4.19 1.28 -0.05
CA PRO A 71 4.81 1.50 1.26
C PRO A 71 5.23 2.96 1.43
N VAL A 72 5.24 3.47 2.65
CA VAL A 72 5.83 4.80 2.91
C VAL A 72 7.29 4.80 2.47
N ASN A 73 7.70 5.86 1.76
CA ASN A 73 9.06 6.03 1.27
C ASN A 73 9.81 6.95 2.22
N LEU A 74 10.57 6.36 3.14
CA LEU A 74 11.32 7.10 4.16
C LEU A 74 12.54 7.84 3.59
N ASP A 75 13.02 7.47 2.40
CA ASP A 75 14.13 8.15 1.73
C ASP A 75 13.68 9.48 1.09
N LYS A 76 12.37 9.65 0.85
CA LYS A 76 11.78 10.85 0.23
C LYS A 76 10.87 11.66 1.15
N SER A 77 10.32 11.04 2.20
CA SER A 77 9.41 11.73 3.13
C SER A 77 10.20 12.50 4.18
N ASP A 78 9.68 13.65 4.60
CA ASP A 78 10.28 14.50 5.61
C ASP A 78 9.21 15.08 6.56
N ASN A 79 9.52 16.18 7.25
CA ASN A 79 8.62 16.81 8.21
C ASN A 79 7.56 17.73 7.58
N VAL A 80 7.53 17.88 6.25
CA VAL A 80 6.53 18.68 5.53
C VAL A 80 5.75 17.87 4.50
N GLU A 81 6.37 16.86 3.89
CA GLU A 81 5.76 16.01 2.86
C GLU A 81 5.89 14.51 3.18
N THR A 82 4.93 13.73 2.69
CA THR A 82 4.95 12.26 2.79
C THR A 82 4.76 11.65 1.40
N PHE A 83 5.66 10.75 1.06
CA PHE A 83 5.62 9.99 -0.19
C PHE A 83 5.41 8.51 0.08
N TYR A 84 4.59 7.87 -0.76
CA TYR A 84 4.38 6.43 -0.74
C TYR A 84 4.72 5.86 -2.11
N GLY A 85 5.32 4.68 -2.13
CA GLY A 85 5.72 3.99 -3.35
C GLY A 85 7.20 4.13 -3.66
N LYS A 86 7.66 3.33 -4.61
CA LYS A 86 9.05 3.31 -5.07
C LYS A 86 9.13 3.90 -6.47
N GLU A 87 10.32 4.36 -6.84
CA GLU A 87 10.61 4.77 -8.21
C GLU A 87 10.30 3.64 -9.21
N GLY A 88 9.79 4.00 -10.39
CA GLY A 88 9.27 3.03 -11.37
C GLY A 88 7.93 2.39 -11.00
N GLY A 89 7.33 2.75 -9.86
CA GLY A 89 5.99 2.35 -9.44
C GLY A 89 4.99 3.51 -9.43
N TYR A 90 3.78 3.24 -8.97
CA TYR A 90 2.87 4.32 -8.59
C TYR A 90 3.40 5.01 -7.34
N VAL A 91 3.33 6.34 -7.32
CA VAL A 91 3.74 7.17 -6.20
C VAL A 91 2.56 8.04 -5.76
N LEU A 92 2.27 8.05 -4.46
CA LEU A 92 1.34 8.99 -3.85
C LEU A 92 2.15 10.05 -3.09
N GLY A 93 1.94 11.33 -3.43
CA GLY A 93 2.51 12.48 -2.72
C GLY A 93 1.43 13.27 -1.99
N THR A 94 1.76 13.75 -0.79
CA THR A 94 0.85 14.52 0.08
C THR A 94 1.65 15.27 1.16
N GLY A 95 0.99 16.10 1.96
CA GLY A 95 1.60 16.72 3.15
C GLY A 95 1.82 15.71 4.28
N VAL A 96 2.25 16.19 5.46
CA VAL A 96 2.47 15.33 6.64
C VAL A 96 1.26 14.46 6.96
N MET A 97 1.48 13.14 7.10
CA MET A 97 0.45 12.12 7.36
C MET A 97 0.59 11.46 8.75
N ASP A 98 -0.38 11.69 9.61
CA ASP A 98 -0.53 11.03 10.91
C ASP A 98 -2.03 10.79 11.23
N GLY A 99 -2.31 10.22 12.41
CA GLY A 99 -3.66 9.94 12.88
C GLY A 99 -4.59 11.17 12.99
N LYS A 100 -4.05 12.40 12.98
CA LYS A 100 -4.79 13.67 13.06
C LYS A 100 -4.93 14.34 11.69
N SER A 101 -3.94 14.21 10.81
CA SER A 101 -3.89 14.93 9.53
C SER A 101 -4.45 14.14 8.34
N TYR A 102 -4.44 12.79 8.38
CA TYR A 102 -4.67 11.95 7.19
C TYR A 102 -6.00 12.16 6.45
N ARG A 103 -7.03 12.70 7.11
CA ARG A 103 -8.34 13.00 6.52
C ARG A 103 -8.45 14.41 5.94
N LYS A 104 -7.41 15.24 6.10
CA LYS A 104 -7.41 16.65 5.71
C LYS A 104 -6.47 16.93 4.55
N GLN A 105 -5.45 16.10 4.38
CA GLN A 105 -4.44 16.34 3.36
C GLN A 105 -4.97 16.06 1.96
N PRO A 106 -4.73 16.97 0.99
CA PRO A 106 -4.91 16.66 -0.41
C PRO A 106 -3.84 15.67 -0.87
N ILE A 107 -4.12 14.92 -1.93
CA ILE A 107 -3.18 13.93 -2.48
C ILE A 107 -3.02 14.10 -3.99
N MET A 108 -1.93 13.54 -4.51
CA MET A 108 -1.69 13.34 -5.92
C MET A 108 -1.11 11.94 -6.13
N ILE A 109 -1.51 11.25 -7.21
CA ILE A 109 -0.95 9.95 -7.60
C ILE A 109 -0.34 10.04 -8.99
N THR A 110 0.93 9.70 -9.08
CA THR A 110 1.73 9.62 -10.31
C THR A 110 1.94 8.16 -10.68
N ALA A 111 1.80 7.84 -11.97
CA ALA A 111 2.00 6.51 -12.52
C ALA A 111 3.50 6.22 -12.81
N PRO A 112 3.87 4.95 -13.04
CA PRO A 112 5.24 4.55 -13.37
C PRO A 112 5.87 5.28 -14.57
N ASP A 113 5.05 5.73 -15.52
CA ASP A 113 5.44 6.49 -16.70
C ASP A 113 5.50 8.01 -16.45
N ASN A 114 5.51 8.43 -15.18
CA ASN A 114 5.51 9.81 -14.71
C ASN A 114 4.26 10.63 -15.03
N GLN A 115 3.18 10.00 -15.52
CA GLN A 115 1.92 10.70 -15.72
C GLN A 115 1.15 10.86 -14.40
N ILE A 116 0.62 12.06 -14.15
CA ILE A 116 -0.29 12.28 -13.01
C ILE A 116 -1.67 11.70 -13.35
N VAL A 117 -2.00 10.57 -12.74
CA VAL A 117 -3.26 9.85 -13.01
C VAL A 117 -4.41 10.32 -12.12
N PHE A 118 -4.11 10.82 -10.93
CA PHE A 118 -5.05 11.48 -10.02
C PHE A 118 -4.43 12.78 -9.51
N LYS A 119 -4.93 13.93 -10.00
CA LYS A 119 -4.39 15.26 -9.71
C LYS A 119 -5.30 16.02 -8.75
N ASP A 120 -4.68 16.69 -7.77
CA ASP A 120 -5.33 17.66 -6.88
C ASP A 120 -6.61 17.09 -6.25
N CYS A 121 -6.39 16.01 -5.49
CA CYS A 121 -7.45 15.22 -4.89
C CYS A 121 -7.74 15.69 -3.48
N SER A 122 -8.94 16.20 -3.23
CA SER A 122 -9.39 16.61 -1.91
C SER A 122 -10.22 15.51 -1.23
N PRO A 123 -10.07 15.31 0.09
CA PRO A 123 -10.88 14.34 0.83
C PRO A 123 -12.36 14.76 0.83
N ARG A 124 -13.26 13.77 0.79
CA ARG A 124 -14.72 13.94 0.83
C ARG A 124 -15.31 13.51 2.17
#